data_AF-A0A3S4F5R1-F1
#
_entry.id   AF-A0A3S4F5R1-F1
#
_cell.length_a   1.000
_cell.length_b   1.000
_cell.length_c   1.000
_cell.angle_alpha   90.00
_cell.angle_beta   90.00
_cell.angle_gamma   90.00
#
_symmetry.space_group_name_H-M   'P 1'
#
loop_
_entity.id
_entity.type
_entity.pdbx_description
1 polymer ?
#
loop_
_entity_poly.entity_id
_entity_poly.type
_entity_poly.pdbx_seq_one_letter_code
_entity_poly.pdbx_strand_id
1 'polypeptide(L)'
;MLDDYLHVVDTALWLAGGEARLASGMLLTSESGEMCYAEHHFSADKLQITTSMHRRAGSQRESVQAVTDGGLYDVTDMREWREERGQGILIKPIPGWQTTLEQRGFVGCARHFIDCVQNQTVPETAGEQAILAQRVVEALWRDAISE
;
A
#
# COMPACT_ATOMS: atom_id res chain seq x y z
N MET A 1 -3.39 14.39 2.12
CA MET A 1 -3.38 13.21 1.24
C MET A 1 -1.97 12.75 0.90
N LEU A 2 -1.14 13.61 0.29
CA LEU A 2 0.17 13.24 -0.25
C LEU A 2 1.17 12.64 0.75
N ASP A 3 1.05 12.98 2.03
CA ASP A 3 2.03 12.54 3.05
C ASP A 3 1.80 11.09 3.52
N ASP A 4 0.54 10.69 3.78
CA ASP A 4 0.25 9.35 4.32
C ASP A 4 -0.47 8.44 3.31
N TYR A 5 -1.50 8.96 2.64
CA TYR A 5 -2.38 8.13 1.80
C TYR A 5 -1.66 7.66 0.52
N LEU A 6 -0.63 8.42 0.11
CA LEU A 6 0.28 8.03 -0.97
C LEU A 6 0.88 6.64 -0.73
N HIS A 7 1.32 6.33 0.49
CA HIS A 7 1.91 5.03 0.80
C HIS A 7 0.94 3.86 0.60
N VAL A 8 -0.33 4.06 0.92
CA VAL A 8 -1.38 3.03 0.74
C VAL A 8 -1.66 2.81 -0.74
N VAL A 9 -1.81 3.90 -1.50
CA VAL A 9 -2.06 3.82 -2.95
C VAL A 9 -0.85 3.20 -3.66
N ASP A 10 0.37 3.65 -3.36
CA ASP A 10 1.60 3.14 -3.95
C ASP A 10 1.76 1.63 -3.72
N THR A 11 1.66 1.19 -2.46
CA THR A 11 1.80 -0.23 -2.11
C THR A 11 0.72 -1.08 -2.77
N ALA A 12 -0.54 -0.61 -2.80
CA ALA A 12 -1.64 -1.35 -3.40
C ALA A 12 -1.51 -1.48 -4.92
N LEU A 13 -1.10 -0.40 -5.61
CA LEU A 13 -0.88 -0.41 -7.06
C LEU A 13 0.34 -1.27 -7.42
N TRP A 14 1.41 -1.21 -6.63
CA TRP A 14 2.59 -2.06 -6.81
C TRP A 14 2.25 -3.55 -6.66
N LEU A 15 1.53 -3.93 -5.60
CA LEU A 15 1.06 -5.31 -5.40
C LEU A 15 0.14 -5.81 -6.52
N ALA A 16 -0.60 -4.90 -7.14
CA ALA A 16 -1.47 -5.20 -8.28
C ALA A 16 -0.75 -5.24 -9.64
N GLY A 17 0.57 -5.03 -9.68
CA GLY A 17 1.36 -5.03 -10.91
C GLY A 17 1.37 -3.71 -11.68
N GLY A 18 0.90 -2.60 -11.08
CA GLY A 18 1.11 -1.24 -11.59
C GLY A 18 0.08 -0.72 -12.61
N GLU A 19 -0.89 -1.53 -13.05
CA GLU A 19 -1.83 -1.17 -14.13
C GLU A 19 -3.29 -1.03 -13.68
N ALA A 20 -3.53 -0.68 -12.41
CA ALA A 20 -4.90 -0.55 -11.90
C ALA A 20 -5.56 0.77 -12.30
N ARG A 21 -6.86 0.72 -12.60
CA ARG A 21 -7.70 1.87 -12.94
C ARG A 21 -8.64 2.19 -11.79
N LEU A 22 -8.76 3.47 -11.45
CA LEU A 22 -9.70 3.94 -10.46
C LEU A 22 -11.14 3.67 -10.93
N ALA A 23 -11.95 3.05 -10.07
CA ALA A 23 -13.35 2.75 -10.32
C ALA A 23 -14.27 3.69 -9.54
N SER A 24 -13.98 3.92 -8.26
CA SER A 24 -14.75 4.79 -7.39
C SER A 24 -13.96 5.11 -6.12
N GLY A 25 -14.50 6.01 -5.29
CA GLY A 25 -13.94 6.28 -3.98
C GLY A 25 -14.67 7.39 -3.26
N MET A 26 -14.15 7.72 -2.09
CA MET A 26 -14.68 8.74 -1.22
C MET A 26 -13.54 9.37 -0.41
N LEU A 27 -13.65 10.68 -0.25
CA LEU A 27 -12.81 11.46 0.64
C LEU A 27 -13.70 12.19 1.64
N LEU A 28 -13.37 12.06 2.92
CA LEU A 28 -13.97 12.83 3.99
C LEU A 28 -12.94 13.77 4.59
N THR A 29 -13.29 15.05 4.64
CA THR A 29 -12.50 16.10 5.28
C THR A 29 -13.20 16.63 6.53
N SER A 30 -12.42 17.22 7.44
CA SER A 30 -12.95 18.07 8.51
C SER A 30 -13.44 19.41 7.94
N GLU A 31 -14.06 20.21 8.80
CA GLU A 31 -14.40 21.61 8.49
C GLU A 31 -13.17 22.47 8.15
N SER A 32 -12.00 22.12 8.68
CA SER A 32 -10.70 22.73 8.37
C SER A 32 -10.08 22.24 7.06
N GLY A 33 -10.75 21.34 6.32
CA GLY A 33 -10.24 20.76 5.07
C GLY A 33 -9.18 19.66 5.26
N GLU A 34 -9.01 19.16 6.49
CA GLU A 34 -8.05 18.10 6.79
C GLU A 34 -8.66 16.73 6.49
N MET A 35 -7.93 15.88 5.77
CA MET A 35 -8.39 14.52 5.49
C MET A 35 -8.65 13.73 6.79
N CYS A 36 -9.87 13.24 6.95
CA CYS A 36 -10.30 12.39 8.05
C CYS A 36 -10.30 10.91 7.64
N TYR A 37 -10.85 10.61 6.47
CA TYR A 37 -10.97 9.27 5.91
C TYR A 37 -10.86 9.33 4.39
N ALA A 38 -10.23 8.31 3.81
CA ALA A 38 -10.16 8.12 2.38
C ALA A 38 -10.29 6.64 2.05
N GLU A 39 -11.17 6.32 1.10
CA GLU A 39 -11.31 4.97 0.57
C GLU A 39 -11.48 5.03 -0.94
N HIS A 40 -10.73 4.21 -1.67
CA HIS A 40 -10.80 4.17 -3.13
C HIS A 40 -10.73 2.72 -3.61
N HIS A 41 -11.40 2.48 -4.71
CA HIS A 41 -11.49 1.18 -5.35
C HIS A 41 -10.83 1.25 -6.72
N PHE A 42 -9.91 0.32 -6.97
CA PHE A 42 -9.24 0.16 -8.25
C PHE A 42 -9.51 -1.23 -8.81
N SER A 43 -9.36 -1.36 -10.14
CA SER A 43 -9.49 -2.63 -10.84
C SER A 43 -8.34 -2.84 -11.80
N ALA A 44 -7.84 -4.07 -11.88
CA ALA A 44 -6.85 -4.53 -12.84
C ALA A 44 -7.25 -5.91 -13.37
N ASP A 45 -7.72 -5.99 -14.62
CA ASP A 45 -8.38 -7.18 -15.18
C ASP A 45 -9.49 -7.71 -14.24
N LYS A 46 -9.29 -8.86 -13.59
CA LYS A 46 -10.23 -9.48 -12.65
C LYS A 46 -9.95 -9.12 -11.18
N LEU A 47 -8.80 -8.50 -10.89
CA LEU A 47 -8.41 -8.10 -9.55
C LEU A 47 -9.16 -6.83 -9.13
N GLN A 48 -9.74 -6.86 -7.93
CA GLN A 48 -10.33 -5.70 -7.27
C GLN A 48 -9.44 -5.30 -6.09
N ILE A 49 -9.19 -4.00 -5.96
CA ILE A 49 -8.26 -3.43 -4.99
C ILE A 49 -8.99 -2.35 -4.22
N THR A 50 -8.87 -2.36 -2.90
CA THR A 50 -9.43 -1.31 -2.05
C THR A 50 -8.31 -0.72 -1.19
N THR A 51 -8.14 0.59 -1.26
CA THR A 51 -7.24 1.34 -0.38
C THR A 51 -8.08 2.09 0.64
N SER A 52 -7.79 1.96 1.94
CA SER A 52 -8.58 2.60 3.00
C SER A 52 -7.69 3.15 4.10
N MET A 53 -7.97 4.37 4.55
CA MET A 53 -7.23 5.03 5.63
C MET A 53 -8.16 5.92 6.44
N HIS A 54 -8.08 5.81 7.77
CA HIS A 54 -8.82 6.66 8.69
C HIS A 54 -7.90 7.25 9.76
N ARG A 55 -7.72 8.58 9.78
CA ARG A 55 -6.78 9.25 10.70
C ARG A 55 -7.23 9.29 12.17
N ARG A 56 -8.52 9.04 12.43
CA ARG A 56 -9.12 9.07 13.77
C ARG A 56 -9.77 7.73 14.18
N ALA A 57 -9.19 6.60 13.74
CA ALA A 57 -9.78 5.28 13.96
C ALA A 57 -9.69 4.77 15.42
N GLY A 58 -8.96 5.47 16.29
CA GLY A 58 -8.67 5.01 17.65
C GLY A 58 -7.62 3.88 17.71
N SER A 59 -6.92 3.63 16.60
CA SER A 59 -5.83 2.65 16.50
C SER A 59 -4.83 3.09 15.42
N GLN A 60 -3.59 2.63 15.52
CA GLN A 60 -2.55 2.80 14.51
C GLN A 60 -2.17 1.43 13.97
N ARG A 61 -3.04 0.87 13.13
CA ARG A 61 -2.87 -0.45 12.51
C ARG A 61 -2.69 -0.30 11.02
N GLU A 62 -1.78 -1.07 10.47
CA GLU A 62 -1.61 -1.27 9.04
C GLU A 62 -1.94 -2.73 8.70
N SER A 63 -2.69 -2.97 7.63
CA SER A 63 -3.04 -4.32 7.22
C SER A 63 -3.23 -4.45 5.72
N VAL A 64 -2.83 -5.59 5.18
CA VAL A 64 -3.10 -6.01 3.80
C VAL A 64 -3.80 -7.35 3.84
N GLN A 65 -4.90 -7.48 3.10
CA GLN A 65 -5.58 -8.75 2.88
C GLN A 65 -5.57 -9.07 1.38
N ALA A 66 -5.29 -10.33 1.05
CA ALA A 66 -5.38 -10.85 -0.30
C ALA A 66 -6.26 -12.09 -0.32
N VAL A 67 -7.31 -12.06 -1.14
CA VAL A 67 -8.19 -13.20 -1.42
C VAL A 67 -7.88 -13.69 -2.82
N THR A 68 -7.51 -14.96 -2.94
CA THR A 68 -7.03 -15.57 -4.18
C THR A 68 -7.73 -16.89 -4.46
N ASP A 69 -7.57 -17.42 -5.67
CA ASP A 69 -7.96 -18.80 -5.94
C ASP A 69 -7.06 -19.76 -5.15
N GLY A 70 -7.65 -20.44 -4.16
CA GLY A 70 -6.96 -21.41 -3.31
C GLY A 70 -6.27 -20.85 -2.07
N GLY A 71 -6.43 -19.56 -1.73
CA GLY A 71 -5.88 -19.05 -0.47
C GLY A 71 -6.37 -17.67 -0.04
N LEU A 72 -6.36 -17.44 1.27
CA LEU A 72 -6.57 -16.14 1.91
C LEU A 72 -5.32 -15.79 2.71
N TYR A 73 -4.83 -14.56 2.55
CA TYR A 73 -3.62 -14.06 3.20
C TYR A 73 -3.93 -12.76 3.94
N ASP A 74 -3.43 -12.63 5.16
CA ASP A 74 -3.48 -11.41 5.95
C ASP A 74 -2.09 -11.07 6.46
N VAL A 75 -1.66 -9.81 6.24
CA VAL A 75 -0.44 -9.25 6.79
C VAL A 75 -0.80 -8.06 7.68
N THR A 76 -0.36 -8.08 8.93
CA THR A 76 -0.57 -6.97 9.89
C THR A 76 0.76 -6.35 10.28
N ASP A 77 0.82 -5.02 10.23
CA ASP A 77 1.95 -4.17 10.63
C ASP A 77 3.30 -4.55 9.99
N MET A 78 3.25 -5.10 8.76
CA MET A 78 4.39 -5.67 8.02
C MET A 78 5.19 -6.71 8.83
N ARG A 79 4.52 -7.38 9.77
CA ARG A 79 5.19 -8.24 10.76
C ARG A 79 4.49 -9.58 10.91
N GLU A 80 3.19 -9.55 11.11
CA GLU A 80 2.40 -10.76 11.32
C GLU A 80 1.90 -11.26 9.98
N TRP A 81 2.06 -12.55 9.72
CA TRP A 81 1.56 -13.20 8.51
C TRP A 81 0.64 -14.36 8.91
N ARG A 82 -0.56 -14.34 8.34
CA ARG A 82 -1.55 -15.41 8.42
C ARG A 82 -1.93 -15.85 7.01
N GLU A 83 -2.05 -17.16 6.81
CA GLU A 83 -2.58 -17.71 5.57
C GLU A 83 -3.53 -18.89 5.80
N GLU A 84 -4.54 -19.02 4.95
CA GLU A 84 -5.51 -20.11 4.95
C GLU A 84 -5.55 -20.74 3.56
N ARG A 85 -5.24 -22.04 3.49
CA ARG A 85 -5.13 -22.79 2.21
C ARG A 85 -5.80 -24.17 2.30
N GLY A 86 -6.96 -24.25 2.96
CA GLY A 86 -7.77 -25.46 3.08
C GLY A 86 -7.33 -26.47 4.16
N GLN A 87 -6.22 -26.24 4.87
CA GLN A 87 -5.72 -27.09 5.96
C GLN A 87 -5.81 -26.41 7.35
N GLY A 88 -6.62 -25.36 7.45
CA GLY A 88 -6.69 -24.48 8.62
C GLY A 88 -5.82 -23.23 8.47
N ILE A 89 -5.64 -22.53 9.58
CA ILE A 89 -4.91 -21.26 9.66
C ILE A 89 -3.43 -21.55 9.94
N LEU A 90 -2.55 -21.08 9.07
CA LEU A 90 -1.11 -21.03 9.30
C LEU A 90 -0.70 -19.63 9.72
N ILE A 91 0.03 -19.52 10.83
CA ILE A 91 0.69 -18.28 11.27
C ILE A 91 2.19 -18.48 11.08
N LYS A 92 2.83 -17.64 10.27
CA LYS A 92 4.28 -17.78 10.05
C LYS A 92 5.03 -17.27 11.29
N PRO A 93 6.03 -18.02 11.78
CA PRO A 93 6.85 -17.58 12.90
C PRO A 93 7.65 -16.34 12.51
N ILE A 94 7.69 -15.36 13.41
CA ILE A 94 8.45 -14.14 13.23
C ILE A 94 9.92 -14.44 13.55
N PRO A 95 10.88 -14.13 12.65
CA PRO A 95 12.29 -14.38 12.93
C PRO A 95 12.74 -13.62 14.18
N GLY A 96 13.30 -14.34 15.16
CA GLY A 96 13.57 -13.79 16.50
C GLY A 96 14.61 -12.66 16.55
N TRP A 97 15.42 -12.49 15.51
CA TRP A 97 16.49 -11.49 15.44
C TRP A 97 16.30 -10.45 14.32
N GLN A 98 15.15 -10.46 13.64
CA GLN A 98 14.86 -9.48 12.61
C GLN A 98 14.45 -8.15 13.23
N THR A 99 15.05 -7.06 12.76
CA THR A 99 14.75 -5.72 13.29
C THR A 99 13.47 -5.16 12.69
N THR A 100 12.83 -4.22 13.40
CA THR A 100 11.67 -3.48 12.86
C THR A 100 12.01 -2.72 11.57
N LEU A 101 13.24 -2.20 11.45
CA LEU A 101 13.69 -1.49 10.24
C LEU A 101 13.78 -2.43 9.03
N GLU A 102 14.18 -3.68 9.25
CA GLU A 102 14.17 -4.71 8.21
C GLU A 102 12.74 -5.13 7.84
N GLN A 103 11.86 -5.32 8.84
CA GLN A 103 10.45 -5.67 8.60
C GLN A 103 9.72 -4.59 7.78
N ARG A 104 9.98 -3.32 8.09
CA ARG A 104 9.42 -2.15 7.41
C ARG A 104 10.08 -1.86 6.05
N GLY A 105 11.03 -2.67 5.60
CA GLY A 105 11.68 -2.54 4.30
C GLY A 105 12.78 -1.46 4.20
N PHE A 106 13.07 -0.69 5.26
CA PHE A 106 14.09 0.38 5.21
C PHE A 106 15.47 -0.13 4.82
N VAL A 107 15.89 -1.25 5.41
CA VAL A 107 17.22 -1.83 5.13
C VAL A 107 17.32 -2.31 3.69
N GLY A 108 16.25 -2.94 3.17
CA GLY A 108 16.18 -3.39 1.78
C GLY A 108 16.23 -2.22 0.81
N CYS A 109 15.43 -1.17 1.06
CA CYS A 109 15.40 0.05 0.25
C CYS A 109 16.77 0.74 0.18
N ALA A 110 17.44 0.92 1.32
CA ALA A 110 18.77 1.56 1.36
C ALA A 110 19.83 0.74 0.63
N ARG A 111 19.84 -0.60 0.80
CA ARG A 111 20.78 -1.48 0.10
C ARG A 111 20.54 -1.46 -1.41
N HIS A 112 19.28 -1.57 -1.83
CA HIS A 112 18.89 -1.51 -3.24
C HIS A 112 19.39 -0.22 -3.93
N PHE A 113 19.24 0.92 -3.26
CA PHE A 113 19.77 2.19 -3.78
C PHE A 113 21.29 2.15 -3.97
N ILE A 114 22.03 1.70 -2.97
CA ILE A 114 23.50 1.60 -3.03
C ILE A 114 23.92 0.65 -4.16
N ASP A 115 23.25 -0.50 -4.27
CA ASP A 115 23.53 -1.49 -5.30
C ASP A 115 23.27 -0.92 -6.70
N CYS A 116 22.19 -0.15 -6.89
CA CYS A 116 21.91 0.50 -8.17
C CYS A 116 22.97 1.54 -8.55
N VAL A 117 23.46 2.32 -7.58
CA VAL A 117 24.54 3.28 -7.81
C VAL A 117 25.83 2.58 -8.22
N GLN A 118 26.19 1.50 -7.51
CA GLN A 118 27.42 0.74 -7.77
C GLN A 118 27.39 0.04 -9.14
N ASN A 119 26.24 -0.51 -9.51
CA ASN A 119 26.07 -1.28 -10.74
C ASN A 119 25.56 -0.46 -11.93
N GLN A 120 25.33 0.85 -11.73
CA GLN A 120 24.80 1.76 -12.74
C GLN A 120 23.47 1.28 -13.34
N THR A 121 22.61 0.70 -12.50
CA THR A 121 21.28 0.24 -12.90
C THR A 121 20.19 1.22 -12.47
N VAL A 122 19.05 1.17 -13.16
CA VAL A 122 17.88 1.99 -12.81
C VAL A 122 17.23 1.39 -11.56
N PRO A 123 16.99 2.17 -10.48
CA PRO A 123 16.25 1.70 -9.31
C PRO A 123 14.80 1.33 -9.64
N GLU A 124 14.19 0.44 -8.85
CA GLU A 124 12.79 0.02 -9.03
C GLU A 124 11.82 1.20 -8.95
N THR A 125 12.05 2.11 -8.00
CA THR A 125 11.24 3.32 -7.77
C THR A 125 11.90 4.56 -8.38
N ALA A 126 12.14 4.55 -9.68
CA ALA A 126 12.72 5.67 -10.43
C ALA A 126 11.83 6.12 -11.61
N GLY A 127 12.09 7.34 -12.11
CA GLY A 127 11.40 7.88 -13.29
C GLY A 127 9.88 7.90 -13.13
N GLU A 128 9.16 7.28 -14.05
CA GLU A 128 7.69 7.23 -14.04
C GLU A 128 7.13 6.49 -12.83
N GLN A 129 7.81 5.46 -12.32
CA GLN A 129 7.35 4.75 -11.11
C GLN A 129 7.34 5.67 -9.89
N ALA A 130 8.33 6.56 -9.76
CA ALA A 130 8.45 7.46 -8.61
C ALA A 130 7.31 8.49 -8.48
N ILE A 131 6.54 8.73 -9.55
CA ILE A 131 5.46 9.73 -9.58
C ILE A 131 4.09 9.13 -9.88
N LEU A 132 4.02 7.80 -10.09
CA LEU A 132 2.79 7.12 -10.50
C LEU A 132 1.70 7.27 -9.43
N ALA A 133 1.98 6.86 -8.20
CA ALA A 133 1.02 6.96 -7.10
C ALA A 133 0.70 8.42 -6.75
N GLN A 134 1.68 9.32 -6.87
CA GLN A 134 1.46 10.76 -6.64
C GLN A 134 0.44 11.33 -7.62
N ARG A 135 0.58 11.04 -8.92
CA ARG A 135 -0.38 11.49 -9.95
C ARG A 135 -1.79 10.98 -9.67
N VAL A 136 -1.92 9.73 -9.20
CA VAL A 136 -3.22 9.17 -8.79
C VAL A 136 -3.80 9.94 -7.63
N VAL A 137 -3.05 10.12 -6.54
CA VAL A 137 -3.51 10.86 -5.35
C VAL A 137 -3.88 12.32 -5.67
N GLU A 138 -3.11 12.98 -6.52
CA GLU A 138 -3.42 14.34 -6.98
C GLU A 138 -4.73 14.39 -7.79
N ALA A 139 -5.01 13.40 -8.64
CA ALA A 139 -6.26 13.31 -9.38
C ALA A 139 -7.45 13.12 -8.42
N LEU A 140 -7.33 12.20 -7.46
CA LEU A 140 -8.34 11.95 -6.43
C LEU A 140 -8.69 13.21 -5.64
N TRP A 141 -7.68 14.00 -5.27
CA TRP A 141 -7.86 15.24 -4.55
C TRP A 141 -8.56 16.31 -5.39
N ARG A 142 -8.23 16.42 -6.69
CA ARG A 142 -8.90 17.39 -7.58
C ARG A 142 -10.37 17.06 -7.76
N ASP A 143 -10.70 15.79 -7.97
CA ASP A 143 -12.09 15.36 -8.14
C ASP A 143 -12.91 15.65 -6.89
N ALA A 144 -12.36 15.37 -5.70
CA ALA A 144 -13.04 15.60 -4.42
C ALA A 144 -13.27 17.08 -4.05
N ILE A 145 -12.50 18.02 -4.62
CA ILE A 145 -12.70 19.48 -4.41
C ILE A 145 -13.58 20.11 -5.51
N SER A 146 -13.75 19.41 -6.63
CA SER A 146 -14.55 19.90 -7.76
C SER A 146 -16.05 19.59 -7.60
N GLU A 147 -16.41 18.72 -6.66
CA GLU A 147 -17.77 18.47 -6.17
C GLU A 147 -18.16 19.42 -5.01
#